data_AF-A0AAV9MDE1-F1
#
_entry.id   AF-A0AAV9MDE1-F1
#
_cell.length_a   1.000
_cell.length_b   1.000
_cell.length_c   1.000
_cell.angle_alpha   90.00
_cell.angle_beta   90.00
_cell.angle_gamma   90.00
#
_symmetry.space_group_name_H-M   'P 1'
#
loop_
_entity.id
_entity.type
_entity.pdbx_description
1 polymer ?
#
loop_
_entity_poly.entity_id
_entity_poly.type
_entity_poly.pdbx_seq_one_letter_code
_entity_poly.pdbx_strand_id
1 'polypeptide(L)'
;MAVHKEVSFVAYLLIVLGMFLHVDAKACTRECGNLGFGICPRSEGSPKNPICINCCSGYKGCNYYSVFGKFICEGESDPKNPKACPLNCDPSIAYSRCPRSEGKSLIYPTGCTTCCTGYKGCYYFAKNGKFVCEGESDEPKANMYPVM
;
A
#
# COMPACT_ATOMS: atom_id res chain seq x y z
N MET A 1 -31.47 50.29 20.00
CA MET A 1 -31.92 49.64 18.75
C MET A 1 -30.76 48.78 18.26
N ALA A 2 -31.05 47.52 17.96
CA ALA A 2 -30.11 46.40 17.98
C ALA A 2 -29.03 46.47 16.90
N VAL A 3 -27.77 46.24 17.31
CA VAL A 3 -26.63 46.03 16.42
C VAL A 3 -26.82 44.68 15.73
N HIS A 4 -27.22 44.70 14.46
CA HIS A 4 -27.22 43.53 13.60
C HIS A 4 -25.77 43.04 13.46
N LYS A 5 -25.46 41.93 14.13
CA LYS A 5 -24.19 41.22 14.01
C LYS A 5 -24.25 40.40 12.72
N GLU A 6 -23.75 40.95 11.61
CA GLU A 6 -23.67 40.24 10.34
C GLU A 6 -22.70 39.05 10.49
N VAL A 7 -23.26 37.86 10.66
CA VAL A 7 -22.50 36.62 10.59
C VAL A 7 -22.17 36.41 9.11
N SER A 8 -20.92 36.69 8.74
CA SER A 8 -20.41 36.54 7.38
C SER A 8 -20.79 35.16 6.81
N PHE A 9 -21.65 35.16 5.79
CA PHE A 9 -22.11 33.96 5.09
C PHE A 9 -20.94 33.10 4.57
N VAL A 10 -19.81 33.75 4.25
CA VAL A 10 -18.55 33.11 3.86
C VAL A 10 -17.96 32.30 5.00
N ALA A 11 -18.00 32.80 6.24
CA ALA A 11 -17.53 32.06 7.40
C ALA A 11 -18.40 30.81 7.66
N TYR A 12 -19.72 30.93 7.45
CA TYR A 12 -20.64 29.80 7.59
C TYR A 12 -20.36 28.72 6.51
N LEU A 13 -20.11 29.13 5.26
CA LEU A 13 -19.75 28.23 4.17
C LEU A 13 -18.43 27.49 4.43
N LEU A 14 -17.41 28.18 4.95
CA LEU A 14 -16.12 27.56 5.29
C LEU A 14 -16.24 26.56 6.44
N ILE A 15 -17.07 26.84 7.44
CA ILE A 15 -17.34 25.91 8.55
C ILE A 15 -18.07 24.66 8.04
N VAL A 16 -19.07 24.83 7.17
CA VAL A 16 -19.82 23.71 6.57
C VAL A 16 -18.92 22.86 5.67
N LEU A 17 -18.10 23.47 4.81
CA LEU A 17 -17.12 22.76 3.97
C LEU A 17 -16.06 22.02 4.78
N GLY A 18 -15.60 22.60 5.90
CA GLY A 18 -14.64 21.96 6.80
C GLY A 18 -15.17 20.69 7.46
N MET A 19 -16.47 20.61 7.74
CA MET A 19 -17.08 19.41 8.35
C MET A 19 -17.20 18.22 7.39
N PHE A 20 -17.17 18.44 6.08
CA PHE A 20 -17.24 17.36 5.08
C PHE A 20 -15.88 16.69 4.78
N LEU A 21 -14.78 17.15 5.38
CA LEU A 21 -13.46 16.49 5.28
C LEU A 21 -13.29 15.34 6.28
N HIS A 22 -14.34 14.54 6.50
CA HIS A 22 -14.20 13.28 7.19
C HIS A 22 -13.60 12.26 6.21
N VAL A 23 -12.29 12.05 6.31
CA VAL A 23 -11.68 10.82 5.82
C VAL A 23 -12.31 9.70 6.64
N ASP A 24 -13.19 8.93 6.01
CA ASP A 24 -13.89 7.80 6.62
C ASP A 24 -12.86 6.70 6.95
N ALA A 25 -12.17 6.87 8.09
CA ALA A 25 -11.24 5.89 8.59
C ALA A 25 -12.06 4.67 9.01
N LYS A 26 -11.77 3.52 8.40
CA LYS A 26 -12.48 2.27 8.70
C LYS A 26 -12.45 2.00 10.21
N ALA A 27 -13.64 1.83 10.80
CA ALA A 27 -13.77 1.53 12.22
C ALA A 27 -13.30 0.09 12.51
N CYS A 28 -12.09 -0.04 13.05
CA CYS A 28 -11.53 -1.31 13.51
C CYS A 28 -11.63 -1.46 15.03
N THR A 29 -11.66 -2.70 15.51
CA THR A 29 -11.55 -3.01 16.94
C THR A 29 -10.17 -2.60 17.48
N ARG A 30 -10.08 -2.37 18.79
CA ARG A 30 -8.81 -2.04 19.48
C ARG A 30 -7.96 -3.28 19.82
N GLU A 31 -8.23 -4.40 19.15
CA GLU A 31 -7.48 -5.63 19.36
C GLU A 31 -6.05 -5.48 18.81
N CYS A 32 -5.07 -5.99 19.55
CA CYS A 32 -3.70 -6.09 19.06
C CYS A 32 -3.55 -7.40 18.31
N GLY A 33 -3.27 -7.33 17.01
CA GLY A 33 -3.04 -8.50 16.17
C GLY A 33 -1.72 -9.20 16.49
N ASN A 34 -1.61 -10.45 16.02
CA ASN A 34 -0.44 -11.31 16.22
C ASN A 34 0.00 -11.96 14.89
N LEU A 35 -0.01 -11.17 13.83
CA LEU A 35 0.46 -11.58 12.51
C LEU A 35 1.99 -11.73 12.50
N GLY A 36 2.52 -12.38 11.46
CA GLY A 36 3.95 -12.56 11.24
C GLY A 36 4.53 -11.47 10.36
N PHE A 37 4.13 -11.46 9.09
CA PHE A 37 4.59 -10.52 8.07
C PHE A 37 3.47 -10.17 7.09
N GLY A 38 3.64 -9.08 6.34
CA GLY A 38 2.76 -8.69 5.25
C GLY A 38 3.53 -8.43 3.96
N ILE A 39 3.01 -8.90 2.83
CA ILE A 39 3.54 -8.67 1.49
C ILE A 39 2.63 -7.71 0.75
N CYS A 40 3.19 -6.67 0.16
CA CYS A 40 2.44 -5.65 -0.57
C CYS A 40 3.02 -5.54 -1.98
N PRO A 41 2.37 -6.07 -3.02
CA PRO A 41 2.80 -5.84 -4.40
C PRO A 41 2.78 -4.34 -4.72
N ARG A 42 3.96 -3.77 -5.00
CA ARG A 42 4.16 -2.35 -5.28
C ARG A 42 5.02 -2.14 -6.51
N SER A 43 4.82 -1.00 -7.16
CA SER A 43 5.72 -0.53 -8.22
C SER A 43 7.06 -0.18 -7.59
N GLU A 44 8.12 -0.86 -8.03
CA GLU A 44 9.47 -0.71 -7.47
C GLU A 44 10.50 -0.55 -8.60
N GLY A 45 11.63 0.05 -8.27
CA GLY A 45 12.74 0.24 -9.20
C GLY A 45 12.55 1.39 -10.17
N SER A 46 13.60 1.62 -10.95
CA SER A 46 13.62 2.59 -12.04
C SER A 46 14.71 2.21 -13.05
N PRO A 47 14.71 2.78 -14.27
CA PRO A 47 15.80 2.58 -15.22
C PRO A 47 17.20 2.90 -14.67
N LYS A 48 17.30 3.84 -13.71
CA LYS A 48 18.58 4.24 -13.09
C LYS A 48 18.96 3.42 -11.86
N ASN A 49 17.98 2.79 -11.21
CA ASN A 49 18.15 1.99 -10.01
C ASN A 49 17.29 0.72 -10.13
N PRO A 50 17.81 -0.32 -10.82
CA PRO A 50 17.03 -1.50 -11.14
C PRO A 50 16.77 -2.37 -9.89
N ILE A 51 15.62 -3.06 -9.88
CA ILE A 51 15.29 -4.04 -8.82
C ILE A 51 15.84 -5.43 -9.15
N CYS A 52 16.23 -6.17 -8.11
CA CYS A 52 16.51 -7.60 -8.25
C CYS A 52 15.21 -8.39 -8.13
N ILE A 53 14.71 -8.89 -9.27
CA ILE A 53 13.52 -9.74 -9.32
C ILE A 53 13.57 -10.62 -10.58
N ASN A 54 12.71 -11.63 -10.66
CA ASN A 54 12.48 -12.42 -11.86
C ASN A 54 10.97 -12.62 -12.07
N CYS A 55 10.56 -13.08 -13.25
CA CYS A 55 9.12 -13.25 -13.56
C CYS A 55 8.42 -14.25 -12.64
N CYS A 56 9.13 -15.29 -12.17
CA CYS A 56 8.57 -16.29 -11.26
C CYS A 56 8.20 -15.65 -9.91
N SER A 57 9.12 -14.87 -9.31
CA SER A 57 8.92 -14.23 -8.00
C SER A 57 8.10 -12.94 -8.09
N GLY A 58 8.01 -12.34 -9.28
CA GLY A 58 7.18 -11.18 -9.53
C GLY A 58 5.69 -11.47 -9.27
N TYR A 59 4.95 -10.45 -8.84
CA TYR A 59 3.55 -10.64 -8.45
C TYR A 59 2.59 -10.59 -9.65
N LYS A 60 1.58 -11.46 -9.63
CA LYS A 60 0.45 -11.38 -10.57
C LYS A 60 -0.22 -10.01 -10.51
N GLY A 61 -0.62 -9.49 -11.66
CA GLY A 61 -1.14 -8.13 -11.81
C GLY A 61 -0.06 -7.03 -11.83
N CYS A 62 1.22 -7.37 -11.67
CA CYS A 62 2.33 -6.46 -11.85
C CYS A 62 3.08 -6.76 -13.15
N ASN A 63 3.37 -5.71 -13.92
CA ASN A 63 4.15 -5.79 -15.14
C ASN A 63 5.60 -5.40 -14.89
N TYR A 64 6.54 -6.12 -15.50
CA TYR A 64 7.98 -5.91 -15.35
C TYR A 64 8.59 -5.46 -16.67
N TYR A 65 9.50 -4.48 -16.57
CA TYR A 65 10.04 -3.76 -17.72
C TYR A 65 11.55 -3.66 -17.66
N SER A 66 12.19 -3.56 -18.83
CA SER A 66 13.61 -3.28 -18.96
C SER A 66 13.96 -1.82 -18.68
N VAL A 67 15.27 -1.51 -18.62
CA VAL A 67 15.78 -0.13 -18.52
C VAL A 67 15.30 0.78 -19.65
N PHE A 68 14.94 0.21 -20.81
CA PHE A 68 14.41 0.96 -21.97
C PHE A 68 12.88 1.01 -22.01
N GLY A 69 12.21 0.47 -20.98
CA GLY A 69 10.75 0.41 -20.92
C GLY A 69 10.11 -0.66 -21.80
N LYS A 70 10.89 -1.63 -22.30
CA LYS A 70 10.34 -2.80 -23.00
C LYS A 70 9.66 -3.71 -21.98
N PHE A 71 8.41 -4.09 -22.25
CA PHE A 71 7.70 -5.09 -21.46
C PHE A 71 8.42 -6.45 -21.53
N ILE A 72 8.64 -7.06 -20.36
CA ILE A 72 9.30 -8.36 -20.22
C ILE A 72 8.27 -9.44 -19.88
N CYS A 73 7.53 -9.26 -18.79
CA CYS A 73 6.55 -10.23 -18.31
C CYS A 73 5.54 -9.61 -17.33
N GLU A 74 4.41 -10.28 -17.16
CA GLU A 74 3.60 -10.16 -15.95
C GLU A 74 4.14 -11.16 -14.91
N GLY A 75 4.16 -10.76 -13.63
CA GLY A 75 4.62 -11.64 -12.57
C GLY A 75 3.74 -12.89 -12.39
N GLU A 76 4.34 -14.00 -11.95
CA GLU A 76 3.64 -15.28 -11.81
C GLU A 76 3.25 -15.65 -10.38
N SER A 77 3.82 -14.97 -9.39
CA SER A 77 3.63 -15.27 -7.97
C SER A 77 2.30 -14.70 -7.48
N ASP A 78 1.44 -15.57 -6.94
CA ASP A 78 0.24 -15.12 -6.24
C ASP A 78 0.67 -14.60 -4.86
N PRO A 79 0.40 -13.34 -4.51
CA PRO A 79 0.82 -12.80 -3.22
C PRO A 79 0.12 -13.46 -2.02
N LYS A 80 -0.98 -14.21 -2.21
CA LYS A 80 -1.63 -15.03 -1.17
C LYS A 80 -0.97 -16.40 -1.01
N ASN A 81 -0.28 -16.87 -2.04
CA ASN A 81 0.43 -18.15 -2.03
C ASN A 81 1.71 -18.04 -2.88
N PRO A 82 2.76 -17.39 -2.34
CA PRO A 82 3.95 -17.09 -3.12
C PRO A 82 4.61 -18.36 -3.66
N LYS A 83 4.97 -18.35 -4.94
CA LYS A 83 5.68 -19.47 -5.56
C LYS A 83 7.09 -19.60 -4.97
N ALA A 84 7.55 -20.84 -4.81
CA ALA A 84 8.96 -21.11 -4.56
C ALA A 84 9.75 -20.85 -5.85
N CYS A 85 10.47 -19.73 -5.89
CA CYS A 85 11.26 -19.31 -7.04
C CYS A 85 12.74 -19.21 -6.66
N PRO A 86 13.67 -19.38 -7.62
CA PRO A 86 15.07 -19.07 -7.39
C PRO A 86 15.25 -17.59 -7.03
N LEU A 87 16.25 -17.29 -6.21
CA LEU A 87 16.59 -15.93 -5.78
C LEU A 87 17.49 -15.19 -6.79
N ASN A 88 17.44 -15.59 -8.06
CA ASN A 88 18.20 -14.93 -9.12
C ASN A 88 17.52 -13.63 -9.56
N CYS A 89 18.33 -12.62 -9.87
CA CYS A 89 17.85 -11.40 -10.52
C CYS A 89 17.85 -11.63 -12.04
N ASP A 90 16.75 -11.34 -12.73
CA ASP A 90 16.73 -11.30 -14.19
C ASP A 90 17.36 -9.96 -14.66
N PRO A 91 18.51 -9.97 -15.35
CA PRO A 91 19.19 -8.74 -15.78
C PRO A 91 18.39 -7.94 -16.81
N SER A 92 17.34 -8.52 -17.39
CA SER A 92 16.45 -7.87 -18.35
C SER A 92 15.42 -6.97 -17.67
N ILE A 93 15.20 -7.13 -16.36
CA ILE A 93 14.20 -6.41 -15.58
C ILE A 93 14.87 -5.27 -14.80
N ALA A 94 14.30 -4.08 -14.89
CA ALA A 94 14.74 -2.90 -14.15
C ALA A 94 13.69 -2.37 -13.18
N TYR A 95 12.41 -2.38 -13.57
CA TYR A 95 11.34 -1.84 -12.72
C TYR A 95 10.02 -2.56 -12.94
N SER A 96 9.14 -2.45 -11.94
CA SER A 96 7.78 -2.98 -11.99
C SER A 96 6.73 -1.86 -12.03
N ARG A 97 5.56 -2.17 -12.59
CA ARG A 97 4.34 -1.39 -12.48
C ARG A 97 3.25 -2.30 -11.92
N CYS A 98 2.82 -2.00 -10.72
CA CYS A 98 1.73 -2.67 -10.02
C CYS A 98 0.53 -1.72 -9.88
N PRO A 99 -0.67 -2.23 -9.56
CA PRO A 99 -1.86 -1.40 -9.35
C PRO A 99 -1.68 -0.37 -8.22
N ARG A 100 -0.77 -0.65 -7.28
CA ARG A 100 -0.36 0.27 -6.21
C ARG A 100 1.14 0.56 -6.31
N SER A 101 1.54 1.78 -5.94
CA SER A 101 2.94 2.22 -5.95
C SER A 101 3.40 2.83 -4.64
N GLU A 102 2.47 3.13 -3.72
CA GLU A 102 2.81 3.76 -2.44
C GLU A 102 3.09 2.71 -1.37
N GLY A 103 3.90 3.07 -0.37
CA GLY A 103 4.12 2.20 0.79
C GLY A 103 5.28 1.22 0.68
N LYS A 104 5.41 0.36 1.69
CA LYS A 104 6.45 -0.67 1.76
C LYS A 104 5.99 -1.94 1.06
N SER A 105 6.88 -2.59 0.31
CA SER A 105 6.61 -3.90 -0.30
C SER A 105 6.62 -5.06 0.71
N LEU A 106 7.31 -4.90 1.85
CA LEU A 106 7.36 -5.85 2.96
C LEU A 106 7.09 -5.16 4.30
N ILE A 107 6.20 -5.75 5.09
CA ILE A 107 5.87 -5.34 6.46
C ILE A 107 6.35 -6.43 7.41
N TYR A 108 7.46 -6.19 8.10
CA TYR A 108 8.00 -7.08 9.12
C TYR A 108 8.80 -6.30 10.18
N PRO A 109 8.55 -6.50 11.49
CA PRO A 109 7.42 -7.23 12.06
C PRO A 109 6.09 -6.48 11.85
N THR A 110 4.95 -7.15 12.02
CA THR A 110 3.62 -6.52 11.89
C THR A 110 3.13 -5.78 13.14
N GLY A 111 3.82 -5.92 14.29
CA GLY A 111 3.34 -5.32 15.55
C GLY A 111 1.90 -5.74 15.88
N CYS A 112 1.06 -4.77 16.26
CA CYS A 112 -0.36 -4.98 16.55
C CYS A 112 -1.29 -4.96 15.32
N THR A 113 -0.77 -4.98 14.09
CA THR A 113 -1.62 -5.00 12.88
C THR A 113 -2.56 -6.21 12.90
N THR A 114 -3.83 -5.96 12.60
CA THR A 114 -4.89 -6.95 12.36
C THR A 114 -5.29 -6.92 10.89
N CYS A 115 -6.19 -7.82 10.45
CA CYS A 115 -6.73 -7.75 9.09
C CYS A 115 -7.45 -6.43 8.81
N CYS A 116 -8.19 -5.92 9.81
CA CYS A 116 -8.90 -4.66 9.68
C CYS A 116 -7.95 -3.46 9.54
N THR A 117 -6.90 -3.40 10.38
CA THR A 117 -5.94 -2.28 10.38
C THR A 117 -4.85 -2.41 9.32
N GLY A 118 -4.66 -3.61 8.75
CA GLY A 118 -3.75 -3.84 7.65
C GLY A 118 -4.20 -3.16 6.37
N TYR A 119 -3.27 -2.89 5.45
CA TYR A 119 -3.56 -2.09 4.26
C TYR A 119 -4.14 -2.91 3.09
N LYS A 120 -5.09 -2.32 2.36
CA LYS A 120 -5.64 -2.91 1.12
C LYS A 120 -4.53 -3.16 0.10
N GLY A 121 -4.57 -4.32 -0.55
CA GLY A 121 -3.48 -4.77 -1.44
C GLY A 121 -2.18 -5.12 -0.70
N CYS A 122 -2.24 -5.35 0.62
CA CYS A 122 -1.22 -6.05 1.39
C CYS A 122 -1.80 -7.36 1.92
N TYR A 123 -1.03 -8.43 1.80
CA TYR A 123 -1.41 -9.80 2.11
C TYR A 123 -0.64 -10.26 3.34
N TYR A 124 -1.36 -10.51 4.42
CA TYR A 124 -0.79 -10.79 5.72
C TYR A 124 -0.78 -12.29 6.03
N PHE A 125 0.32 -12.70 6.66
CA PHE A 125 0.62 -14.09 6.98
C PHE A 125 0.79 -14.25 8.49
N ALA A 126 0.39 -15.41 9.00
CA ALA A 126 0.66 -15.80 10.38
C ALA A 126 2.16 -16.12 10.56
N LYS A 127 2.59 -16.23 11.82
CA LYS A 127 4.00 -16.56 12.16
C LYS A 127 4.48 -17.90 11.59
N ASN A 128 3.56 -18.80 11.26
CA ASN A 128 3.85 -20.09 10.61
C ASN A 128 3.88 -20.00 9.07
N GLY A 129 3.78 -18.81 8.48
CA GLY A 129 3.82 -18.60 7.03
C GLY A 129 2.50 -18.87 6.30
N LYS A 130 1.41 -19.19 7.00
CA LYS A 130 0.09 -19.37 6.37
C LYS A 130 -0.57 -18.02 6.10
N PHE A 131 -1.13 -17.84 4.90
CA PHE A 131 -1.94 -16.67 4.56
C PHE A 131 -3.15 -16.55 5.48
N VAL A 132 -3.42 -15.34 5.96
CA VAL A 132 -4.54 -15.03 6.86
C VAL A 132 -5.56 -14.15 6.17
N CYS A 133 -5.15 -13.00 5.64
CA CYS A 133 -6.07 -12.02 5.09
C CYS A 133 -5.35 -11.00 4.19
N GLU A 134 -6.15 -10.36 3.33
CA GLU A 134 -5.77 -9.08 2.74
C GLU A 134 -6.22 -7.96 3.68
N GLY A 135 -5.41 -6.91 3.84
CA GLY A 135 -5.75 -5.78 4.69
C GLY A 135 -6.98 -5.00 4.20
N GLU A 136 -7.66 -4.32 5.12
CA GLU A 136 -8.92 -3.63 4.85
C GLU A 136 -8.86 -2.11 5.00
N SER A 137 -7.80 -1.58 5.59
CA SER A 137 -7.58 -0.15 5.79
C SER A 137 -6.89 0.49 4.58
N ASP A 138 -7.13 1.78 4.37
CA ASP A 138 -6.41 2.53 3.35
C ASP A 138 -5.00 2.87 3.83
N GLU A 139 -4.02 2.76 2.92
CA GLU A 139 -2.63 3.08 3.22
C GLU A 139 -2.45 4.60 3.28
N PRO A 140 -1.82 5.15 4.34
CA PRO A 140 -1.56 6.58 4.42
C PRO A 140 -0.63 7.00 3.28
N LYS A 141 -1.05 8.01 2.51
CA LYS A 141 -0.20 8.59 1.48
C LYS A 141 0.96 9.34 2.13
N ALA A 142 2.16 9.21 1.57
CA ALA A 142 3.40 9.78 2.13
C ALA A 142 3.35 11.30 2.36
N ASN A 143 2.36 11.99 1.79
CA ASN A 143 2.22 13.44 1.84
C ASN A 143 1.36 13.95 3.02
N MET A 144 0.92 13.07 3.93
CA MET A 144 -0.06 13.44 4.97
C MET A 144 0.54 13.80 6.33
N TYR A 145 1.85 13.66 6.53
CA TYR A 145 2.52 14.12 7.76
C TYR A 145 3.69 15.06 7.42
N PRO A 146 3.68 16.33 7.89
CA PRO A 146 4.91 17.11 7.92
C PRO A 146 5.90 16.38 8.83
N VAL A 147 7.13 16.23 8.36
CA VAL A 147 8.26 15.80 9.17
C VAL A 147 8.36 16.79 10.33
N MET A 148 8.03 16.34 11.55
CA MET A 148 8.26 17.11 12.78
C MET A 148 9.75 17.14 13.12
#